data_AF-A0A5J6J1H8-F1
#
_entry.id   AF-A0A5J6J1H8-F1
#
_cell.length_a   1.000
_cell.length_b   1.000
_cell.length_c   1.000
_cell.angle_alpha   90.00
_cell.angle_beta   90.00
_cell.angle_gamma   90.00
#
_symmetry.space_group_name_H-M   'P 1'
#
loop_
_entity.id
_entity.type
_entity.pdbx_description
1 polymer ?
#
loop_
_entity_poly.entity_id
_entity_poly.type
_entity_poly.pdbx_seq_one_letter_code
_entity_poly.pdbx_strand_id
1 'polypeptide(L)'
;MSLRSSSLRRALVPFAAALALSATVVSASATAAEACGSIITAPLAPPVSADDPCPSTDPVVCRIRVLPLDEKVEAQRTRIQYHDLLEDMHRTAADMRAAGATDEEIARELVDMRNQAKAITRAGMTPEEVRILEERNVAKYGNPLGPTADQLYAKYGTWQQVIDASMRTSYAVDRELSLEYKPCPV
;
A
#
# COMPACT_ATOMS: atom_id res chain seq x y z
N MET A 1 -3.12 24.84 88.56
CA MET A 1 -2.24 26.01 88.77
C MET A 1 -1.02 25.87 87.90
N SER A 2 -0.86 26.85 86.99
CA SER A 2 0.38 27.42 86.44
C SER A 2 1.70 26.67 86.66
N LEU A 3 2.45 26.33 85.61
CA LEU A 3 3.49 27.23 85.06
C LEU A 3 4.27 26.56 83.92
N ARG A 4 4.61 27.43 82.97
CA ARG A 4 5.53 27.27 81.83
C ARG A 4 6.89 26.72 82.25
N SER A 5 7.57 25.99 81.37
CA SER A 5 8.70 26.54 80.59
C SER A 5 9.52 25.43 79.90
N SER A 6 9.43 25.46 78.57
CA SER A 6 10.48 25.26 77.56
C SER A 6 11.84 24.68 77.97
N SER A 7 12.25 23.61 77.30
CA SER A 7 13.67 23.26 77.06
C SER A 7 13.85 22.59 75.69
N LEU A 8 14.21 23.44 74.73
CA LEU A 8 15.18 23.29 73.64
C LEU A 8 15.76 21.90 73.28
N ARG A 9 15.73 21.67 71.95
CA ARG A 9 16.70 20.96 71.06
C ARG A 9 16.22 19.64 70.46
N ARG A 10 15.83 19.71 69.19
CA ARG A 10 16.22 18.72 68.19
C ARG A 10 16.52 19.44 66.88
N ALA A 11 17.79 19.50 66.53
CA ALA A 11 18.23 19.88 65.19
C ALA A 11 17.81 18.77 64.22
N LEU A 12 16.95 19.11 63.26
CA LEU A 12 16.68 18.30 62.09
C LEU A 12 17.57 18.81 60.96
N VAL A 13 18.50 17.97 60.54
CA VAL A 13 19.23 18.09 59.28
C VAL A 13 18.29 17.57 58.19
N PRO A 14 17.91 18.36 57.17
CA PRO A 14 17.36 17.78 55.97
C PRO A 14 18.52 17.38 55.04
N PHE A 15 18.71 16.07 54.88
CA PHE A 15 19.39 15.49 53.72
C PHE A 15 18.57 15.86 52.48
N ALA A 16 18.97 16.89 51.75
CA ALA A 16 18.43 17.19 50.43
C ALA A 16 19.22 16.37 49.41
N ALA A 17 18.70 15.19 49.06
CA ALA A 17 19.16 14.42 47.93
C ALA A 17 17.94 13.81 47.24
N ALA A 18 17.56 14.36 46.09
CA ALA A 18 16.90 13.57 45.04
C ALA A 18 16.86 14.34 43.72
N LEU A 19 17.72 13.88 42.81
CA LEU A 19 17.43 13.61 41.40
C LEU A 19 16.81 14.76 40.58
N ALA A 20 17.70 15.47 39.88
CA ALA A 20 17.33 16.15 38.65
C ALA A 20 16.76 15.11 37.66
N LEU A 21 15.43 15.09 37.48
CA LEU A 21 14.80 14.47 36.33
C LEU A 21 15.23 15.28 35.10
N SER A 22 16.31 14.84 34.47
CA SER A 22 16.59 15.23 33.10
C SER A 22 15.58 14.49 32.25
N ALA A 23 14.48 15.16 31.92
CA ALA A 23 13.60 14.72 30.84
C ALA A 23 14.43 14.77 29.56
N THR A 24 15.03 13.63 29.20
CA THR A 24 15.48 13.41 27.83
C THR A 24 14.24 13.45 26.97
N VAL A 25 13.96 14.62 26.41
CA VAL A 25 13.08 14.74 25.26
C VAL A 25 13.77 13.91 24.18
N VAL A 26 13.35 12.66 24.03
CA VAL A 26 13.59 11.91 22.81
C VAL A 26 12.81 12.68 21.76
N SER A 27 13.50 13.63 21.11
CA SER A 27 13.08 14.15 19.83
C SER A 27 13.05 12.95 18.91
N ALA A 28 11.87 12.37 18.71
CA ALA A 28 11.62 11.47 17.62
C ALA A 28 11.83 12.29 16.35
N SER A 29 13.04 12.28 15.83
CA SER A 29 13.37 12.80 14.51
C SER A 29 12.73 11.87 13.49
N ALA A 30 11.43 12.05 13.28
CA ALA A 30 10.76 11.62 12.06
C ALA A 30 11.26 12.53 10.95
N THR A 31 12.47 12.27 10.47
CA THR A 31 13.09 13.04 9.40
C THR A 31 13.53 12.09 8.30
N ALA A 32 12.91 12.26 7.13
CA ALA A 32 13.34 11.78 5.81
C ALA A 32 13.13 10.30 5.44
N ALA A 33 12.22 9.60 6.13
CA ALA A 33 11.39 8.61 5.45
C ALA A 33 10.04 9.30 5.18
N GLU A 34 9.93 10.07 4.09
CA GLU A 34 8.60 10.24 3.49
C GLU A 34 8.03 8.83 3.38
N ALA A 35 6.81 8.62 3.87
CA ALA A 35 6.18 7.32 3.99
C ALA A 35 6.19 6.60 2.63
N CYS A 36 7.23 5.83 2.37
CA CYS A 36 7.35 5.13 1.11
C CYS A 36 6.34 3.98 1.15
N GLY A 37 5.72 3.72 0.02
CA GLY A 37 4.52 2.88 -0.05
C GLY A 37 3.25 3.53 0.49
N SER A 38 3.25 4.84 0.76
CA SER A 38 2.04 5.54 1.20
C SER A 38 1.08 5.85 0.05
N ILE A 39 -0.20 5.97 0.43
CA ILE A 39 -1.28 6.39 -0.45
C ILE A 39 -1.89 7.64 0.16
N ILE A 40 -1.87 8.73 -0.61
CA ILE A 40 -2.55 9.97 -0.24
C ILE A 40 -3.91 9.96 -0.92
N THR A 41 -4.97 10.20 -0.15
CA THR A 41 -6.35 10.26 -0.64
C THR A 41 -6.86 11.70 -0.67
N ALA A 42 -7.57 12.07 -1.71
CA ALA A 42 -8.37 13.29 -1.78
C ALA A 42 -9.87 12.95 -1.93
N PRO A 43 -10.79 13.93 -1.74
CA PRO A 43 -12.20 13.72 -2.03
C PRO A 43 -12.42 13.24 -3.47
N LEU A 44 -13.34 12.28 -3.64
CA LEU A 44 -13.70 11.77 -4.96
C LEU A 44 -14.46 12.83 -5.77
N ALA A 45 -14.13 12.92 -7.06
CA ALA A 45 -14.89 13.75 -7.99
C ALA A 45 -16.30 13.17 -8.20
N PRO A 46 -17.35 14.02 -8.30
CA PRO A 46 -18.69 13.55 -8.59
C PRO A 46 -18.75 12.80 -9.93
N PRO A 47 -19.75 11.91 -10.13
CA PRO A 47 -19.96 11.26 -11.42
C PRO A 47 -20.19 12.29 -12.53
N VAL A 48 -19.66 12.03 -13.72
CA VAL A 48 -19.95 12.81 -14.95
C VAL A 48 -21.02 12.13 -15.80
N SER A 49 -21.57 12.81 -16.81
CA SER A 49 -22.55 12.20 -17.70
C SER A 49 -21.92 11.08 -18.54
N ALA A 50 -22.67 10.02 -18.83
CA ALA A 50 -22.22 8.97 -19.74
C ALA A 50 -22.03 9.46 -21.19
N ASP A 51 -22.68 10.56 -21.54
CA ASP A 51 -22.54 11.22 -22.85
C ASP A 51 -21.31 12.12 -22.94
N ASP A 52 -20.67 12.43 -21.80
CA ASP A 52 -19.48 13.28 -21.77
C ASP A 52 -18.28 12.53 -22.39
N PRO A 53 -17.55 13.13 -23.34
CA PRO A 53 -16.37 12.49 -23.91
C PRO A 53 -15.32 12.14 -22.85
N CYS A 54 -14.85 10.89 -22.87
CA CYS A 54 -13.76 10.48 -21.99
C CYS A 54 -12.42 11.03 -22.51
N PRO A 55 -11.65 11.77 -21.69
CA PRO A 55 -10.35 12.31 -22.10
C PRO A 55 -9.21 11.28 -22.06
N SER A 56 -9.47 10.06 -21.61
CA SER A 56 -8.47 8.99 -21.43
C SER A 56 -8.61 7.93 -22.52
N THR A 57 -7.47 7.37 -22.95
CA THR A 57 -7.45 6.16 -23.80
C THR A 57 -7.57 4.87 -23.00
N ASP A 58 -7.48 4.95 -21.66
CA ASP A 58 -7.69 3.82 -20.76
C ASP A 58 -9.20 3.64 -20.48
N PRO A 59 -9.84 2.56 -20.96
CA PRO A 59 -11.27 2.34 -20.79
C PRO A 59 -11.68 2.17 -19.32
N VAL A 60 -10.75 1.78 -18.43
CA VAL A 60 -11.02 1.69 -16.98
C VAL A 60 -11.22 3.09 -16.40
N VAL A 61 -10.37 4.05 -16.77
CA VAL A 61 -10.53 5.46 -16.35
C VAL A 61 -11.89 5.98 -16.81
N CYS A 62 -12.26 5.74 -18.08
CA CYS A 62 -13.55 6.17 -18.62
C CYS A 62 -14.74 5.58 -17.86
N ARG A 63 -14.65 4.30 -17.47
CA ARG A 63 -15.68 3.65 -16.67
C ARG A 63 -15.79 4.29 -15.29
N ILE A 64 -14.68 4.49 -14.60
CA ILE A 64 -14.68 5.06 -13.24
C ILE A 64 -15.37 6.42 -13.23
N ARG A 65 -15.11 7.28 -14.22
CA ARG A 65 -15.67 8.64 -14.31
C ARG A 65 -17.19 8.71 -14.14
N VAL A 66 -17.91 7.74 -14.71
CA VAL A 66 -19.38 7.69 -14.77
C VAL A 66 -20.00 6.84 -13.65
N LEU A 67 -19.18 6.16 -12.83
CA LEU A 67 -19.69 5.35 -11.72
C LEU A 67 -20.47 6.23 -10.73
N PRO A 68 -21.58 5.73 -10.16
CA PRO A 68 -22.20 6.30 -8.97
C PRO A 68 -21.17 6.52 -7.84
N LEU A 69 -21.43 7.52 -7.00
CA LEU A 69 -20.43 7.95 -6.00
C LEU A 69 -20.11 6.85 -4.98
N ASP A 70 -21.10 6.06 -4.57
CA ASP A 70 -20.93 4.90 -3.70
C ASP A 70 -20.06 3.81 -4.35
N GLU A 71 -20.28 3.52 -5.63
CA GLU A 71 -19.42 2.60 -6.39
C GLU A 71 -18.00 3.14 -6.55
N LYS A 72 -17.82 4.46 -6.72
CA LYS A 72 -16.47 5.08 -6.71
C LYS A 72 -15.76 4.91 -5.36
N VAL A 73 -16.49 5.02 -4.24
CA VAL A 73 -15.94 4.80 -2.90
C VAL A 73 -15.44 3.37 -2.75
N GLU A 74 -16.21 2.37 -3.19
CA GLU A 74 -15.78 0.97 -3.15
C GLU A 74 -14.61 0.69 -4.10
N ALA A 75 -14.60 1.29 -5.29
CA ALA A 75 -13.48 1.21 -6.22
C ALA A 75 -12.20 1.82 -5.61
N GLN A 76 -12.31 2.97 -4.94
CA GLN A 76 -11.19 3.61 -4.24
C GLN A 76 -10.64 2.72 -3.12
N ARG A 77 -11.52 2.14 -2.29
CA ARG A 77 -11.13 1.21 -1.22
C ARG A 77 -10.41 -0.03 -1.75
N THR A 78 -10.96 -0.63 -2.80
CA THR A 78 -10.35 -1.79 -3.47
C THR A 78 -8.96 -1.43 -4.03
N ARG A 79 -8.83 -0.21 -4.57
CA ARG A 79 -7.57 0.27 -5.12
C ARG A 79 -6.51 0.53 -4.04
N ILE A 80 -6.91 0.97 -2.85
CA ILE A 80 -6.02 1.10 -1.68
C ILE A 80 -5.47 -0.28 -1.29
N GLN A 81 -6.34 -1.27 -1.10
CA GLN A 81 -5.93 -2.66 -0.77
C GLN A 81 -4.99 -3.26 -1.83
N TYR A 82 -5.24 -2.94 -3.09
CA TYR A 82 -4.38 -3.37 -4.19
C TYR A 82 -2.95 -2.79 -4.07
N HIS A 83 -2.79 -1.54 -3.63
CA HIS A 83 -1.48 -0.94 -3.42
C HIS A 83 -0.77 -1.51 -2.18
N ASP A 84 -1.49 -1.86 -1.12
CA ASP A 84 -0.91 -2.59 0.02
C ASP A 84 -0.23 -3.89 -0.43
N LEU A 85 -0.88 -4.64 -1.32
CA LEU A 85 -0.29 -5.83 -1.92
C LEU A 85 0.95 -5.50 -2.77
N LEU A 86 0.98 -4.39 -3.52
CA LEU A 86 2.19 -4.02 -4.26
C LEU A 86 3.36 -3.76 -3.32
N GLU A 87 3.10 -3.13 -2.17
CA GLU A 87 4.11 -2.94 -1.14
C GLU A 87 4.56 -4.27 -0.52
N ASP A 88 3.65 -5.22 -0.31
CA ASP A 88 3.99 -6.57 0.13
C ASP A 88 4.92 -7.25 -0.89
N MET A 89 4.61 -7.14 -2.18
CA MET A 89 5.45 -7.65 -3.26
C MET A 89 6.84 -7.00 -3.28
N HIS A 90 6.93 -5.69 -3.07
CA HIS A 90 8.22 -4.99 -2.97
C HIS A 90 9.06 -5.52 -1.80
N ARG A 91 8.44 -5.74 -0.63
CA ARG A 91 9.12 -6.30 0.54
C ARG A 91 9.55 -7.74 0.30
N THR A 92 8.68 -8.59 -0.25
CA THR A 92 9.04 -9.96 -0.62
C THR A 92 10.22 -10.01 -1.58
N ALA A 93 10.24 -9.16 -2.60
CA ALA A 93 11.37 -9.09 -3.53
C ALA A 93 12.69 -8.68 -2.84
N ALA A 94 12.63 -7.71 -1.92
CA ALA A 94 13.79 -7.28 -1.15
C ALA A 94 14.31 -8.40 -0.22
N ASP A 95 13.41 -9.07 0.50
CA ASP A 95 13.74 -10.17 1.41
C ASP A 95 14.35 -11.36 0.65
N MET A 96 13.77 -11.73 -0.49
CA MET A 96 14.30 -12.79 -1.34
C MET A 96 15.70 -12.45 -1.88
N ARG A 97 15.92 -11.20 -2.32
CA ARG A 97 17.26 -10.74 -2.73
C ARG A 97 18.27 -10.82 -1.58
N ALA A 98 17.89 -10.38 -0.39
CA ALA A 98 18.73 -10.45 0.79
C ALA A 98 19.06 -11.90 1.19
N ALA A 99 18.15 -12.83 0.92
CA ALA A 99 18.36 -14.27 1.10
C ALA A 99 19.19 -14.93 -0.03
N GLY A 100 19.58 -14.19 -1.06
CA GLY A 100 20.39 -14.70 -2.18
C GLY A 100 19.59 -15.41 -3.27
N ALA A 101 18.28 -15.22 -3.32
CA ALA A 101 17.45 -15.74 -4.42
C ALA A 101 17.85 -15.11 -5.75
N THR A 102 17.72 -15.89 -6.82
CA THR A 102 17.93 -15.45 -8.19
C THR A 102 16.76 -14.57 -8.68
N ASP A 103 17.00 -13.74 -9.69
CA ASP A 103 15.94 -12.94 -10.31
C ASP A 103 14.81 -13.82 -10.87
N GLU A 104 15.11 -15.05 -11.31
CA GLU A 104 14.08 -15.99 -11.77
C GLU A 104 13.15 -16.41 -10.63
N GLU A 105 13.70 -16.82 -9.50
CA GLU A 105 12.93 -17.23 -8.32
C GLU A 105 12.04 -16.09 -7.84
N ILE A 106 12.60 -14.87 -7.78
CA ILE A 106 11.86 -13.66 -7.41
C ILE A 106 10.76 -13.38 -8.44
N ALA A 107 11.07 -13.42 -9.74
CA ALA A 107 10.08 -13.17 -10.79
C ALA A 107 8.90 -14.14 -10.72
N ARG A 108 9.18 -15.43 -10.49
CA ARG A 108 8.13 -16.46 -10.37
C ARG A 108 7.22 -16.19 -9.18
N GLU A 109 7.79 -15.92 -8.01
CA GLU A 109 7.03 -15.58 -6.80
C GLU A 109 6.14 -14.34 -7.01
N LEU A 110 6.71 -13.26 -7.55
CA LEU A 110 5.97 -12.00 -7.74
C LEU A 110 4.85 -12.13 -8.78
N VAL A 111 5.03 -12.94 -9.82
CA VAL A 111 3.97 -13.20 -10.81
C VAL A 111 2.81 -13.95 -10.15
N ASP A 112 3.10 -14.91 -9.28
CA ASP A 112 2.08 -15.68 -8.56
C ASP A 112 1.35 -14.80 -7.54
N MET A 113 2.07 -14.01 -6.73
CA MET A 113 1.48 -13.00 -5.83
C MET A 113 0.54 -12.06 -6.60
N ARG A 114 0.98 -11.55 -7.76
CA ARG A 114 0.19 -10.64 -8.59
C ARG A 114 -1.04 -11.31 -9.21
N ASN A 115 -0.96 -12.60 -9.52
CA ASN A 115 -2.11 -13.35 -10.04
C ASN A 115 -3.12 -13.66 -8.92
N GLN A 116 -2.67 -13.96 -7.70
CA GLN A 116 -3.54 -14.13 -6.52
C GLN A 116 -4.25 -12.83 -6.14
N ALA A 117 -3.56 -11.70 -6.22
CA ALA A 117 -4.15 -10.38 -6.03
C ALA A 117 -5.35 -10.07 -6.93
N LYS A 118 -5.31 -10.57 -8.17
CA LYS A 118 -6.45 -10.43 -9.09
C LYS A 118 -7.65 -11.23 -8.60
N ALA A 119 -7.44 -12.36 -7.93
CA ALA A 119 -8.54 -13.10 -7.31
C ALA A 119 -9.15 -12.31 -6.14
N ILE A 120 -8.32 -11.65 -5.33
CA ILE A 120 -8.78 -10.81 -4.21
C ILE A 120 -9.55 -9.58 -4.71
N THR A 121 -9.01 -8.86 -5.69
CA THR A 121 -9.67 -7.66 -6.26
C THR A 121 -10.94 -7.98 -7.06
N ARG A 122 -11.22 -9.27 -7.34
CA ARG A 122 -12.49 -9.76 -7.91
C ARG A 122 -13.56 -10.08 -6.87
N ALA A 123 -13.24 -10.03 -5.57
CA ALA A 123 -14.20 -10.37 -4.51
C ALA A 123 -15.44 -9.45 -4.46
N GLY A 124 -15.39 -8.29 -5.12
CA GLY A 124 -16.53 -7.37 -5.30
C GLY A 124 -17.26 -7.48 -6.65
N MET A 125 -16.85 -8.41 -7.53
CA MET A 125 -17.47 -8.61 -8.85
C MET A 125 -18.58 -9.66 -8.78
N THR A 126 -19.56 -9.54 -9.66
CA THR A 126 -20.54 -10.61 -9.87
C THR A 126 -19.86 -11.84 -10.49
N PRO A 127 -20.40 -13.06 -10.27
CA PRO A 127 -19.86 -14.27 -10.90
C PRO A 127 -19.77 -14.18 -12.44
N GLU A 128 -20.68 -13.45 -13.07
CA GLU A 128 -20.68 -13.22 -14.53
C GLU A 128 -19.50 -12.36 -14.97
N GLU A 129 -19.22 -11.25 -14.27
CA GLU A 129 -18.08 -10.39 -14.57
C GLU A 129 -16.74 -11.12 -14.37
N VAL A 130 -16.65 -11.93 -13.31
CA VAL A 130 -15.49 -12.79 -13.08
C VAL A 130 -15.31 -13.78 -14.23
N ARG A 131 -16.38 -14.47 -14.65
CA ARG A 131 -16.34 -15.42 -15.77
C ARG A 131 -15.85 -14.76 -17.06
N ILE A 132 -16.38 -13.60 -17.42
CA ILE A 132 -15.97 -12.86 -18.64
C ILE A 132 -14.47 -12.53 -18.59
N LEU A 133 -13.94 -12.11 -17.44
CA LEU A 133 -12.51 -11.81 -17.27
C LEU A 133 -11.64 -13.06 -17.39
N GLU A 134 -12.09 -14.17 -16.81
CA GLU A 134 -11.38 -15.45 -16.85
C GLU A 134 -11.38 -16.06 -18.24
N GLU A 135 -12.51 -16.06 -18.95
CA GLU A 135 -12.60 -16.51 -20.34
C GLU A 135 -11.65 -15.73 -21.25
N ARG A 136 -11.61 -14.40 -21.10
CA ARG A 136 -10.65 -13.56 -21.83
C ARG A 136 -9.21 -13.91 -21.49
N ASN A 137 -8.90 -14.16 -20.21
CA ASN A 137 -7.56 -14.51 -19.78
C ASN A 137 -7.16 -15.92 -20.27
N VAL A 138 -8.07 -16.89 -20.27
CA VAL A 138 -7.86 -18.22 -20.85
C VAL A 138 -7.61 -18.12 -22.35
N ALA A 139 -8.41 -17.34 -23.08
CA ALA A 139 -8.21 -17.15 -24.52
C ALA A 139 -6.85 -16.52 -24.85
N LYS A 140 -6.33 -15.64 -23.99
CA LYS A 140 -5.08 -14.91 -24.22
C LYS A 140 -3.83 -15.63 -23.69
N TYR A 141 -3.94 -16.28 -22.54
CA TYR A 141 -2.81 -16.81 -21.77
C TYR A 141 -2.92 -18.31 -21.46
N GLY A 142 -4.07 -18.94 -21.69
CA GLY A 142 -4.35 -20.31 -21.27
C GLY A 142 -4.55 -20.47 -19.75
N ASN A 143 -4.66 -19.38 -19.00
CA ASN A 143 -4.80 -19.37 -17.54
C ASN A 143 -5.80 -18.28 -17.11
N PRO A 144 -6.78 -18.59 -16.24
CA PRO A 144 -7.85 -17.66 -15.85
C PRO A 144 -7.37 -16.45 -15.01
N LEU A 145 -6.24 -16.57 -14.31
CA LEU A 145 -5.71 -15.51 -13.47
C LEU A 145 -4.78 -14.55 -14.24
N GLY A 146 -4.09 -15.05 -15.26
CA GLY A 146 -3.19 -14.24 -16.08
C GLY A 146 -2.03 -15.02 -16.66
N PRO A 147 -1.01 -14.32 -17.19
CA PRO A 147 0.15 -14.98 -17.76
C PRO A 147 1.00 -15.67 -16.68
N THR A 148 1.72 -16.72 -17.09
CA THR A 148 2.77 -17.36 -16.28
C THR A 148 4.06 -16.54 -16.32
N ALA A 149 4.97 -16.81 -15.39
CA ALA A 149 6.30 -16.18 -15.39
C ALA A 149 7.06 -16.45 -16.69
N ASP A 150 6.97 -17.66 -17.24
CA ASP A 150 7.62 -18.02 -18.51
C ASP A 150 7.04 -17.25 -19.70
N GLN A 151 5.73 -17.04 -19.74
CA GLN A 151 5.09 -16.22 -20.78
C GLN A 151 5.54 -14.76 -20.69
N LEU A 152 5.69 -14.23 -19.47
CA LEU A 152 6.21 -12.89 -19.25
C LEU A 152 7.70 -12.80 -19.59
N TYR A 153 8.49 -13.83 -19.28
CA TYR A 153 9.90 -13.91 -19.68
C TYR A 153 10.04 -13.94 -21.19
N ALA A 154 9.26 -14.76 -21.90
CA ALA A 154 9.25 -14.78 -23.37
C ALA A 154 8.87 -13.42 -23.99
N LYS A 155 8.03 -12.65 -23.30
CA LYS A 155 7.63 -11.30 -23.74
C LYS A 155 8.69 -10.24 -23.46
N TYR A 156 9.33 -10.27 -22.29
CA TYR A 156 10.21 -9.20 -21.83
C TYR A 156 11.69 -9.48 -22.07
N GLY A 157 12.12 -10.73 -22.00
CA GLY A 157 13.48 -11.19 -22.32
C GLY A 157 14.42 -11.30 -21.12
N THR A 158 14.09 -10.69 -19.97
CA THR A 158 14.88 -10.81 -18.73
C THR A 158 13.99 -10.98 -17.51
N TRP A 159 14.49 -11.67 -16.49
CA TRP A 159 13.77 -11.87 -15.22
C TRP A 159 13.58 -10.56 -14.46
N GLN A 160 14.57 -9.66 -14.46
CA GLN A 160 14.42 -8.32 -13.88
C GLN A 160 13.27 -7.54 -14.52
N GLN A 161 13.07 -7.60 -15.85
CA GLN A 161 11.93 -6.95 -16.48
C GLN A 161 10.59 -7.61 -16.12
N VAL A 162 10.57 -8.92 -15.83
CA VAL A 162 9.38 -9.60 -15.30
C VAL A 162 9.07 -9.13 -13.87
N ILE A 163 10.09 -8.99 -13.02
CA ILE A 163 9.97 -8.41 -11.67
C ILE A 163 9.37 -7.00 -11.77
N ASP A 164 9.98 -6.11 -12.56
CA ASP A 164 9.52 -4.75 -12.75
C ASP A 164 8.08 -4.71 -13.27
N ALA A 165 7.74 -5.54 -14.26
CA ALA A 165 6.41 -5.60 -14.82
C ALA A 165 5.35 -6.07 -13.80
N SER A 166 5.73 -6.97 -12.88
CA SER A 166 4.83 -7.53 -11.87
C SER A 166 4.44 -6.52 -10.80
N MET A 167 5.24 -5.47 -10.59
CA MET A 167 4.99 -4.43 -9.58
C MET A 167 4.39 -3.14 -10.18
N ARG A 168 4.22 -3.04 -11.51
CA ARG A 168 3.63 -1.84 -12.15
C ARG A 168 2.17 -1.61 -11.76
N THR A 169 1.78 -0.34 -11.74
CA THR A 169 0.42 0.14 -11.45
C THR A 169 -0.03 1.22 -12.43
N SER A 170 -1.34 1.46 -12.55
CA SER A 170 -1.89 2.53 -13.39
C SER A 170 -2.13 3.80 -12.58
N TYR A 171 -1.20 4.75 -12.70
CA TYR A 171 -1.36 6.08 -12.11
C TYR A 171 -2.56 6.86 -12.66
N ALA A 172 -3.05 6.53 -13.86
CA ALA A 172 -4.24 7.15 -14.41
C ALA A 172 -5.50 6.71 -13.65
N VAL A 173 -5.59 5.42 -13.31
CA VAL A 173 -6.67 4.89 -12.45
C VAL A 173 -6.55 5.47 -11.04
N ASP A 174 -5.33 5.57 -10.50
CA ASP A 174 -5.10 6.15 -9.17
C ASP A 174 -5.64 7.58 -9.10
N ARG A 175 -5.25 8.44 -10.05
CA ARG A 175 -5.73 9.83 -10.11
C ARG A 175 -7.24 9.93 -10.26
N GLU A 176 -7.85 9.08 -11.09
CA GLU A 176 -9.31 9.10 -11.28
C GLU A 176 -10.06 8.67 -10.01
N LEU A 177 -9.45 7.85 -9.17
CA LEU A 177 -9.95 7.50 -7.83
C LEU A 177 -9.46 8.43 -6.74
N SER A 178 -8.95 9.62 -7.08
CA SER A 178 -8.40 10.60 -6.12
C SER A 178 -7.32 10.00 -5.20
N LEU A 179 -6.48 9.13 -5.74
CA LEU A 179 -5.34 8.51 -5.07
C LEU A 179 -4.02 9.01 -5.66
N GLU A 180 -3.05 9.25 -4.79
CA GLU A 180 -1.66 9.43 -5.15
C GLU A 180 -0.81 8.40 -4.41
N TYR A 181 -0.30 7.43 -5.16
CA TYR A 181 0.58 6.38 -4.64
C TYR A 181 2.05 6.80 -4.74
N LYS A 182 2.78 6.65 -3.64
CA LYS A 182 4.20 6.97 -3.49
C LYS A 182 4.99 5.68 -3.27
N PRO A 183 5.43 4.97 -4.34
CA PRO A 183 6.13 3.69 -4.17
C PRO A 183 7.44 3.86 -3.40
N CYS A 184 7.87 2.80 -2.72
CA CYS A 184 9.22 2.76 -2.18
C CYS A 184 10.28 2.79 -3.29
N PRO A 185 11.40 3.53 -3.09
CA PRO A 185 12.53 3.44 -3.99
C PRO A 185 13.06 2.00 -4.00
N VAL A 186 13.33 1.49 -5.19
CA VAL A 186 13.94 0.16 -5.44
C VAL A 186 15.45 0.26 -5.53
#